data_AF-A0A7X6XEJ2-F1
#
_entry.id   AF-A0A7X6XEJ2-F1
#
_cell.length_a   1.000
_cell.length_b   1.000
_cell.length_c   1.000
_cell.angle_alpha   90.00
_cell.angle_beta   90.00
_cell.angle_gamma   90.00
#
_symmetry.space_group_name_H-M   'P 1'
#
loop_
_entity.id
_entity.type
_entity.pdbx_description
1 polymer ?
#
loop_
_entity_poly.entity_id
_entity_poly.type
_entity_poly.pdbx_seq_one_letter_code
_entity_poly.pdbx_strand_id
1 'polypeptide(L)' 'ELQDKQTGANPVLIRIETNAGHGAGTPVSKTIEQYADIYGFTLWNMGIKELPKK' A
#
# COMPACT_ATOMS: atom_id res chain seq x y z
N GLU A 1 -15.95 7.91 12.50
CA GLU A 1 -15.23 8.51 13.65
C GLU A 1 -13.72 8.56 13.51
N LEU A 2 -13.00 7.45 13.33
CA LEU A 2 -11.52 7.48 13.32
C LEU A 2 -10.92 8.28 12.15
N GLN A 3 -11.45 8.12 10.93
CA GLN A 3 -11.01 8.95 9.79
C GLN A 3 -11.42 10.41 9.97
N ASP A 4 -12.64 10.67 10.45
CA ASP A 4 -13.15 12.04 10.65
C ASP A 4 -12.33 12.84 11.68
N LYS A 5 -11.69 12.15 12.62
CA LYS A 5 -10.83 12.74 13.66
C LYS A 5 -9.35 12.81 13.26
N GLN A 6 -8.98 12.31 12.09
CA GLN A 6 -7.63 12.45 11.55
C GLN A 6 -7.42 13.91 11.12
N THR A 7 -6.30 14.51 11.53
CA THR A 7 -5.99 15.95 11.28
C THR A 7 -4.65 16.18 10.59
N GLY A 8 -3.90 15.11 10.30
CA GLY A 8 -2.59 15.20 9.66
C GLY A 8 -2.69 15.38 8.15
N ALA A 9 -1.75 16.11 7.55
CA ALA A 9 -1.74 16.37 6.10
C ALA A 9 -1.36 15.13 5.25
N ASN A 10 -0.75 14.11 5.87
CA ASN A 10 -0.35 12.89 5.18
C ASN A 10 -1.55 11.96 4.96
N PRO A 11 -1.63 11.27 3.80
CA PRO A 11 -2.74 10.38 3.50
C PRO A 11 -2.77 9.18 4.46
N VAL A 12 -3.97 8.84 4.95
CA VAL A 12 -4.22 7.65 5.77
C VAL A 12 -5.20 6.76 5.03
N LEU A 13 -4.68 5.67 4.45
CA LEU A 13 -5.43 4.78 3.57
C LEU A 13 -5.48 3.37 4.16
N ILE A 14 -6.57 2.66 3.87
CA ILE A 14 -6.70 1.22 4.14
C ILE A 14 -6.88 0.49 2.82
N ARG A 15 -6.05 -0.54 2.60
CA ARG A 15 -6.18 -1.45 1.46
C ARG A 15 -6.89 -2.72 1.93
N ILE A 16 -8.08 -2.98 1.42
CA ILE A 16 -8.85 -4.19 1.72
C ILE A 16 -8.72 -5.14 0.54
N GLU A 17 -8.04 -6.26 0.74
CA GLU A 17 -7.93 -7.29 -0.29
C GLU A 17 -9.21 -8.13 -0.34
N THR A 18 -9.72 -8.38 -1.54
CA THR A 18 -10.89 -9.23 -1.75
C THR A 18 -10.45 -10.66 -2.01
N ASN A 19 -11.20 -11.65 -1.49
CA ASN A 19 -10.91 -13.07 -1.67
C ASN A 19 -9.49 -13.48 -1.21
N ALA A 20 -8.96 -12.84 -0.16
CA ALA A 20 -7.73 -13.24 0.51
C ALA A 20 -8.01 -13.51 2.00
N GLY A 21 -7.34 -14.51 2.57
CA GLY A 21 -7.40 -14.84 4.00
C GLY A 21 -6.27 -14.17 4.79
N HIS A 22 -5.86 -14.80 5.90
CA HIS A 22 -4.76 -14.32 6.77
C HIS A 22 -3.35 -14.36 6.12
N GLY A 23 -3.26 -14.73 4.84
CA GLY A 23 -2.01 -14.72 4.06
C GLY A 23 -1.55 -16.10 3.59
N ALA A 24 -1.88 -17.18 4.30
CA ALA A 24 -1.56 -18.54 3.86
C ALA A 24 -2.38 -18.89 2.60
N GLY A 25 -1.69 -19.21 1.50
CA GLY A 25 -2.33 -19.58 0.23
C GLY A 25 -2.77 -18.39 -0.64
N THR A 26 -2.37 -17.16 -0.33
CA THR A 26 -2.61 -16.02 -1.22
C THR A 26 -1.94 -16.25 -2.58
N PRO A 27 -2.66 -16.12 -3.71
CA PRO A 27 -2.08 -16.25 -5.04
C PRO A 27 -0.88 -15.33 -5.24
N VAL A 28 0.15 -15.81 -5.92
CA VAL A 28 1.38 -15.05 -6.20
C VAL A 28 1.07 -13.71 -6.88
N SER A 29 0.07 -13.67 -7.78
CA SER A 29 -0.38 -12.43 -8.43
C SER A 29 -0.83 -11.38 -7.41
N LYS A 30 -1.68 -11.76 -6.45
CA LYS A 30 -2.15 -10.87 -5.38
C LYS A 30 -1.01 -10.42 -4.47
N THR A 31 -0.05 -11.30 -4.21
CA THR A 31 1.16 -10.94 -3.46
C THR A 31 1.98 -9.89 -4.21
N ILE A 32 2.18 -10.03 -5.53
CA ILE A 32 2.88 -9.04 -6.35
C ILE A 32 2.16 -7.69 -6.33
N GLU A 33 0.84 -7.69 -6.52
CA GLU A 33 0.02 -6.47 -6.46
C GLU A 33 0.14 -5.78 -5.10
N GLN A 34 0.05 -6.54 -4.01
CA GLN A 34 0.21 -6.01 -2.66
C GLN A 34 1.58 -5.34 -2.46
N TYR A 35 2.68 -5.98 -2.89
CA TYR A 35 4.01 -5.37 -2.77
C TYR A 35 4.18 -4.16 -3.69
N ALA A 36 3.62 -4.19 -4.89
CA ALA A 36 3.63 -3.06 -5.81
C ALA A 36 2.93 -1.84 -5.18
N ASP A 37 1.76 -2.03 -4.57
CA ASP A 37 1.02 -0.97 -3.87
C ASP A 37 1.81 -0.44 -2.65
N ILE A 38 2.36 -1.33 -1.82
CA ILE A 38 3.13 -0.95 -0.63
C ILE A 38 4.33 -0.10 -1.01
N TYR A 39 5.15 -0.56 -1.95
CA TYR A 39 6.36 0.16 -2.34
C TYR A 39 6.03 1.41 -3.16
N GLY A 40 5.04 1.35 -4.04
CA GLY A 40 4.56 2.51 -4.79
C GLY A 40 4.11 3.64 -3.86
N PHE A 41 3.25 3.33 -2.89
CA PHE A 41 2.79 4.30 -1.88
C PHE A 41 3.94 4.85 -1.04
N THR A 42 4.84 3.96 -0.58
CA THR A 42 5.98 4.35 0.25
C THR A 42 6.90 5.33 -0.50
N LEU A 43 7.35 4.96 -1.69
CA LEU A 43 8.29 5.77 -2.48
C LEU A 43 7.66 7.10 -2.89
N TRP A 44 6.39 7.09 -3.30
CA TRP A 44 5.64 8.29 -3.65
C TRP A 44 5.55 9.28 -2.48
N ASN A 45 5.14 8.82 -1.30
CA ASN A 45 5.02 9.68 -0.12
C ASN A 45 6.38 10.09 0.47
N MET A 46 7.46 9.38 0.13
CA MET A 46 8.85 9.80 0.42
C MET A 46 9.40 10.79 -0.62
N GLY A 47 8.64 11.16 -1.64
CA GLY A 47 9.04 12.13 -2.66
C GLY A 47 9.96 11.57 -3.75
N ILE A 48 10.06 10.25 -3.89
CA ILE A 48 10.87 9.59 -4.93
C ILE A 48 10.09 9.61 -6.24
N LYS A 49 10.53 10.45 -7.18
CA LYS A 49 9.88 10.66 -8.48
C LYS A 49 10.34 9.69 -9.56
N GLU A 50 11.55 9.16 -9.42
CA GLU A 50 12.14 8.21 -10.35
C GLU A 50 12.80 7.08 -9.56
N LEU A 51 12.66 5.85 -10.06
CA LEU A 51 13.28 4.69 -9.43
C LEU A 51 14.81 4.73 -9.65
N PRO A 52 15.61 4.42 -8.62
CA PRO A 52 17.04 4.28 -8.80
C PRO A 52 17.34 3.27 -9.91
N LYS A 53 18.08 3.73 -10.93
CA LYS A 53 18.63 2.83 -11.95
C LYS A 53 19.82 2.11 -11.33
N LYS A 54 19.94 0.81 -11.63
CA LYS A 54 21.12 0.02 -11.27
C LYS A 54 22.37 0.57 -11.96
#